data_AF-X0Y0P2-F1
#
_entry.id   AF-X0Y0P2-F1
#
_cell.length_a   1.000
_cell.length_b   1.000
_cell.length_c   1.000
_cell.angle_alpha   90.00
_cell.angle_beta   90.00
_cell.angle_gamma   90.00
#
_symmetry.space_group_name_H-M   'P 1'
#
loop_
_entity.id
_entity.type
_entity.pdbx_description
1 polymer ?
#
loop_
_entity_poly.entity_id
_entity_poly.type
_entity_poly.pdbx_seq_one_letter_code
_entity_poly.pdbx_strand_id
1 'polypeptide(L)' 'MAERNVQYVKEILKTTGISPERVQMFHCSAAEGQKFQIEATRISELIKNLGNNPIKDSIKSNDPKVKKKKN' A
#
# COMPACT_ATOMS: atom_id res chain seq x y z
N MET A 1 12.53 -16.21 3.87
CA MET A 1 12.74 -15.46 2.61
C MET A 1 11.74 -14.33 2.45
N ALA A 2 10.44 -14.61 2.51
CA ALA A 2 9.38 -13.60 2.37
C ALA A 2 9.55 -12.39 3.32
N GLU A 3 9.82 -12.63 4.60
CA GLU A 3 10.02 -11.55 5.57
C GLU A 3 11.14 -10.59 5.18
N ARG A 4 12.30 -11.12 4.78
CA ARG A 4 13.45 -10.31 4.33
C ARG A 4 13.08 -9.45 3.13
N ASN A 5 12.33 -10.02 2.18
CA ASN A 5 11.87 -9.27 1.00
C ASN A 5 10.90 -8.15 1.40
N VAL A 6 10.00 -8.40 2.36
CA VAL A 6 9.08 -7.38 2.87
C VAL A 6 9.84 -6.25 3.55
N GLN A 7 10.84 -6.55 4.38
CA GLN A 7 11.68 -5.52 5.01
C GLN A 7 12.43 -4.70 3.96
N TYR A 8 13.00 -5.35 2.96
CA TYR A 8 13.71 -4.66 1.89
C TYR A 8 12.78 -3.72 1.09
N VAL A 9 11.56 -4.17 0.77
CA VAL A 9 10.55 -3.33 0.11
C VAL A 9 10.17 -2.12 0.98
N LYS A 10 10.03 -2.29 2.30
CA LYS A 10 9.73 -1.17 3.20
C LYS A 10 10.83 -0.10 3.16
N GLU A 11 12.09 -0.49 3.13
CA GLU A 11 13.18 0.48 2.97
C GLU A 11 13.13 1.20 1.62
N ILE A 12 12.83 0.48 0.53
CA ILE A 12 12.65 1.11 -0.79
C ILE A 12 11.50 2.13 -0.77
N LEU A 13 10.35 1.78 -0.20
CA LEU A 13 9.20 2.69 -0.10
C LEU A 13 9.58 3.94 0.69
N LYS A 14 10.25 3.77 1.84
CA LYS A 14 10.72 4.88 2.67
C LYS A 14 11.66 5.80 1.89
N THR A 15 12.65 5.26 1.16
CA THR A 15 13.59 6.05 0.36
C THR A 15 12.94 6.77 -0.82
N THR A 16 11.83 6.25 -1.35
CA THR A 16 11.08 6.86 -2.46
C THR A 16 9.99 7.83 -2.00
N GLY A 17 9.90 8.12 -0.69
CA GLY A 17 8.90 9.03 -0.13
C GLY A 17 7.49 8.43 -0.04
N ILE A 18 7.36 7.11 -0.13
CA ILE A 18 6.11 6.39 0.02
C ILE A 18 6.08 5.76 1.42
N SER A 19 4.96 5.90 2.12
CA SER A 19 4.76 5.29 3.43
C SER A 19 5.01 3.75 3.37
N PRO A 20 5.98 3.21 4.14
CA PRO A 20 6.26 1.78 4.19
C PRO A 20 5.13 0.98 4.85
N GLU A 21 4.25 1.64 5.61
CA GLU A 21 3.07 1.05 6.22
C GLU A 21 2.08 0.51 5.18
N ARG A 22 2.21 0.93 3.90
CA ARG A 22 1.44 0.38 2.77
C ARG A 22 1.69 -1.10 2.50
N VAL A 23 2.75 -1.69 3.06
CA VAL A 23 3.05 -3.13 2.97
C VAL A 23 3.04 -3.74 4.36
N GLN A 24 2.21 -4.77 4.53
CA GLN A 24 2.04 -5.50 5.79
C GLN A 24 2.22 -6.99 5.52
N MET A 25 2.87 -7.69 6.46
CA MET A 25 3.03 -9.14 6.43
C MET A 25 2.64 -9.68 7.80
N PHE A 26 1.87 -10.76 7.82
CA PHE A 26 1.47 -11.45 9.04
C PHE A 26 1.43 -12.96 8.78
N HIS A 27 1.56 -13.74 9.84
CA HIS A 27 1.47 -15.19 9.76
C HIS A 27 0.04 -15.65 10.05
N CYS A 28 -0.51 -16.46 9.16
CA CYS A 28 -1.83 -17.06 9.31
C CYS A 28 -1.81 -18.48 8.75
N SER A 29 -2.16 -19.46 9.57
CA SER A 29 -2.39 -20.84 9.18
C SER A 29 -3.78 -21.02 8.57
N ALA A 30 -4.02 -22.15 7.93
CA ALA A 30 -5.29 -22.46 7.27
C ALA A 30 -6.49 -22.53 8.25
N ALA A 31 -6.24 -22.81 9.53
CA ALA A 31 -7.29 -22.87 10.56
C ALA A 31 -7.59 -21.52 11.22
N GLU A 32 -6.76 -20.50 11.00
CA GLU A 32 -6.85 -19.20 11.68
C GLU A 32 -7.75 -18.20 10.93
N GLY A 33 -8.95 -18.62 10.50
CA GLY A 33 -9.86 -17.77 9.72
C GLY A 33 -10.26 -16.47 10.42
N GLN A 34 -10.50 -16.50 11.73
CA GLN A 34 -10.83 -15.30 12.51
C GLN A 34 -9.65 -14.31 12.58
N LYS A 35 -8.43 -14.82 12.72
CA LYS A 35 -7.21 -13.98 12.72
C LYS A 35 -7.02 -13.30 11.37
N PHE A 36 -7.24 -14.03 10.28
CA PHE A 36 -7.22 -13.45 8.94
C PHE A 36 -8.23 -12.31 8.81
N GLN A 37 -9.47 -12.51 9.28
CA GLN A 37 -10.50 -11.47 9.24
C GLN A 37 -10.07 -10.21 10.00
N ILE A 38 -9.51 -10.37 11.21
CA ILE A 38 -9.04 -9.25 12.04
C ILE A 38 -7.89 -8.50 11.34
N GLU A 39 -6.86 -9.21 10.89
CA GLU A 39 -5.70 -8.59 10.24
C GLU A 39 -6.07 -7.94 8.90
N ALA A 40 -6.90 -8.58 8.08
CA ALA A 40 -7.36 -8.01 6.82
C ALA A 40 -8.14 -6.70 7.05
N THR A 41 -9.02 -6.67 8.05
CA THR A 41 -9.74 -5.44 8.43
C THR A 41 -8.78 -4.34 8.88
N ARG A 42 -7.87 -4.65 9.81
CA ARG A 42 -6.87 -3.69 10.32
C ARG A 42 -6.01 -3.10 9.20
N ILE A 43 -5.54 -3.95 8.29
CA ILE A 43 -4.71 -3.53 7.15
C ILE A 43 -5.54 -2.65 6.20
N SER A 44 -6.79 -3.03 5.92
CA SER A 44 -7.69 -2.24 5.07
C SER A 44 -7.93 -0.83 5.63
N GLU A 45 -8.18 -0.72 6.93
CA GLU A 45 -8.34 0.56 7.62
C GLU A 45 -7.08 1.41 7.57
N LEU A 46 -5.92 0.81 7.82
CA LEU A 46 -4.63 1.49 7.71
C LEU A 46 -4.42 2.06 6.29
N ILE A 47 -4.69 1.28 5.25
CA ILE A 47 -4.54 1.73 3.85
C ILE A 47 -5.53 2.86 3.52
N LYS A 48 -6.77 2.78 4.01
CA LYS A 48 -7.75 3.87 3.86
C LYS A 48 -7.26 5.17 4.49
N ASN A 49 -6.69 5.09 5.69
CA ASN A 49 -6.20 6.26 6.44
C ASN A 49 -4.95 6.90 5.78
N LEU A 50 -4.12 6.10 5.10
CA LEU A 50 -2.99 6.61 4.31
C LEU A 50 -3.42 7.34 3.03
N GLY A 51 -4.71 7.29 2.68
CA GLY A 51 -5.25 7.93 1.49
C GLY A 51 -4.74 7.32 0.19
N ASN A 52 -4.97 8.05 -0.91
CA ASN A 52 -4.67 7.57 -2.25
C ASN A 52 -3.16 7.32 -2.46
N ASN A 53 -2.83 6.44 -3.41
CA ASN A 53 -1.45 6.13 -3.74
C ASN A 53 -0.79 7.32 -4.50
N PRO A 54 0.31 7.91 -3.99
CA PRO A 54 1.01 9.03 -4.63
C PRO A 54 1.46 8.74 -6.07
N ILE A 55 1.83 7.50 -6.39
CA ILE A 55 2.22 7.10 -7.76
C ILE A 55 1.03 7.26 -8.70
N LYS A 56 -0.17 6.87 -8.26
CA LYS A 56 -1.38 6.98 -9.08
C LYS A 56 -1.73 8.45 -9.36
N ASP A 57 -1.48 9.33 -8.41
CA ASP A 57 -1.70 10.77 -8.59
C ASP A 57 -0.70 11.37 -9.59
N SER A 58 0.56 10.95 -9.55
CA SER A 58 1.57 11.37 -10.54
C SER A 58 1.27 10.88 -11.96
N ILE A 59 0.63 9.71 -12.12
CA ILE A 59 0.25 9.20 -13.45
C ILE A 59 -0.97 9.97 -13.96
N LYS A 60 -1.98 10.19 -13.10
CA LYS A 60 -3.20 10.95 -13.48
C LYS A 60 -2.90 12.39 -13.89
N SER A 61 -1.96 13.07 -13.22
CA SER A 61 -1.58 14.43 -13.59
C SER A 61 -0.88 14.51 -14.96
N ASN A 62 -0.22 13.42 -15.37
CA ASN A 62 0.47 13.31 -16.64
C ASN A 62 -0.42 12.83 -17.80
N ASP A 63 -1.65 12.38 -17.52
CA ASP A 63 -2.57 11.92 -18.54
C ASP A 63 -3.03 13.10 -19.44
N PRO A 64 -2.82 13.02 -20.77
CA PRO A 64 -3.18 14.10 -21.71
C PRO A 64 -4.68 14.45 -21.68
N LYS A 65 -5.56 13.55 -21.23
CA LYS A 65 -7.00 13.82 -21.08
C LYS A 65 -7.31 14.73 -19.88
N VAL A 66 -6.51 14.68 -18.81
CA VAL A 66 -6.69 15.50 -17.60
C VAL A 66 -6.12 16.91 -17.81
N LYS A 67 -5.00 17.04 -18.53
CA LYS A 67 -4.40 18.35 -18.86
C LYS A 67 -5.32 19.24 -19.71
N LYS A 68 -6.10 18.66 -20.63
CA LYS A 68 -7.05 19.41 -21.49
C LYS A 68 -8.30 19.94 -20.76
N LYS A 69 -8.62 19.45 -19.56
CA LYS A 69 -9.79 19.89 -18.77
C LYS A 69 -9.51 21.08 -17.85
N LYS A 70 -8.23 21.49 -17.73
CA LYS A 70 -7.76 22.59 -16.89
C LYS A 70 -7.35 23.84 -17.68
N ASN A 71 -7.49 23.82 -19.01
CA ASN A 71 -7.27 24.96 -19.90
C ASN A 71 -8.59 25.39 -20.52
#